data_AF-A0A2H3CWW6-F1
#
_entry.id   AF-A0A2H3CWW6-F1
#
_cell.length_a   1.000
_cell.length_b   1.000
_cell.length_c   1.000
_cell.angle_alpha   90.00
_cell.angle_beta   90.00
_cell.angle_gamma   90.00
#
_symmetry.space_group_name_H-M   'P 1'
#
loop_
_entity.id
_entity.type
_entity.pdbx_description
1 polymer ?
#
loop_
_entity_poly.entity_id
_entity_poly.type
_entity_poly.pdbx_seq_one_letter_code
_entity_poly.pdbx_strand_id
1 'polypeptide(L)'
;TRSNIISALVGICKNTEIRRGDNIIIFFAGHGTCYPCAKYFKDTIGGLGTVEALCPMDRGSTIPDISDREMNIILKQICRSKGHRITVFLDCCHSASATR
;
A
#
# COMPACT_ATOMS: atom_id res chain seq x y z
N THR A 1 -2.99 3.26 13.03
CA THR A 1 -1.76 4.06 12.80
C THR A 1 -1.04 3.52 11.59
N ARG A 2 -0.20 4.34 10.94
CA ARG A 2 0.62 3.96 9.78
C ARG A 2 1.46 2.73 10.09
N SER A 3 2.14 2.77 11.24
CA SER A 3 3.00 1.69 11.71
C SER A 3 2.23 0.36 11.86
N ASN A 4 1.02 0.41 12.42
CA ASN A 4 0.21 -0.80 12.62
C ASN A 4 -0.29 -1.38 11.28
N ILE A 5 -0.68 -0.54 10.32
CA ILE A 5 -1.11 -1.01 8.99
C ILE A 5 0.05 -1.73 8.29
N ILE A 6 1.24 -1.11 8.24
CA ILE A 6 2.42 -1.71 7.60
C ILE A 6 2.84 -2.99 8.32
N SER A 7 2.87 -2.96 9.66
CA SER A 7 3.25 -4.13 10.47
C SER A 7 2.29 -5.29 10.26
N ALA A 8 0.98 -5.03 10.15
CA ALA A 8 -0.01 -6.06 9.87
C ALA A 8 0.23 -6.70 8.49
N LEU A 9 0.41 -5.89 7.44
CA LEU A 9 0.61 -6.39 6.08
C LEU A 9 1.94 -7.15 5.93
N VAL A 10 3.04 -6.61 6.45
CA VAL A 10 4.35 -7.28 6.43
C VAL A 10 4.35 -8.53 7.33
N GLY A 11 3.55 -8.51 8.40
CA GLY A 11 3.33 -9.64 9.29
C GLY A 11 2.79 -10.88 8.57
N ILE A 12 1.95 -10.69 7.54
CA ILE A 12 1.44 -11.79 6.69
C ILE A 12 2.60 -12.59 6.10
N CYS A 13 3.65 -11.93 5.60
CA CYS A 13 4.81 -12.61 5.00
C CYS A 13 5.51 -13.57 5.99
N LYS A 14 5.56 -13.18 7.28
CA LYS A 14 6.32 -13.87 8.33
C LYS A 14 5.48 -14.86 9.12
N ASN A 15 4.15 -14.75 9.08
CA ASN A 15 3.27 -15.62 9.85
C ASN A 15 3.37 -17.07 9.34
N THR A 16 3.85 -17.99 10.17
CA THR A 16 4.05 -19.41 9.82
C THR A 16 2.74 -20.20 9.75
N GLU A 17 1.66 -19.69 10.33
CA GLU A 17 0.33 -20.29 10.26
C GLU A 17 -0.32 -20.10 8.89
N ILE A 18 0.04 -19.02 8.18
CA ILE A 18 -0.40 -18.77 6.80
C ILE A 18 0.51 -19.55 5.86
N ARG A 19 -0.05 -20.56 5.22
CA ARG A 19 0.66 -21.45 4.31
C ARG A 19 0.69 -20.89 2.90
N ARG A 20 1.62 -21.40 2.09
CA ARG A 20 1.69 -21.06 0.67
C ARG A 20 0.45 -21.61 -0.04
N GLY A 21 -0.29 -20.73 -0.72
CA GLY A 21 -1.51 -21.06 -1.44
C GLY A 21 -2.80 -20.86 -0.64
N ASP A 22 -2.73 -20.41 0.60
CA ASP A 22 -3.90 -19.97 1.35
C ASP A 22 -4.52 -18.71 0.71
N ASN A 23 -5.83 -18.55 0.88
CA ASN A 23 -6.54 -17.36 0.40
C ASN A 23 -6.30 -16.20 1.38
N ILE A 24 -5.74 -15.11 0.88
CA ILE A 24 -5.48 -13.89 1.66
C ILE A 24 -6.43 -12.80 1.17
N ILE A 25 -7.25 -12.27 2.08
CA ILE A 25 -8.13 -11.13 1.80
C ILE A 25 -7.59 -9.93 2.58
N ILE A 26 -7.31 -8.85 1.85
CA ILE A 26 -6.92 -7.56 2.42
C ILE A 26 -8.05 -6.58 2.13
N PHE A 27 -8.61 -6.00 3.19
CA PHE A 27 -9.68 -5.01 3.08
C PHE A 27 -9.24 -3.70 3.77
N PHE A 28 -9.44 -2.59 3.08
CA PHE A 28 -9.23 -1.25 3.62
C PHE A 28 -10.41 -0.37 3.24
N ALA A 29 -10.97 0.35 4.22
CA ALA A 29 -11.97 1.38 4.02
C ALA A 29 -11.52 2.67 4.73
N GLY A 30 -11.59 3.80 4.03
CA GLY A 30 -11.15 5.08 4.59
C GLY A 30 -10.81 6.11 3.53
N HIS A 31 -9.98 7.08 3.89
CA HIS A 31 -9.51 8.08 2.93
C HIS A 31 -8.34 7.56 2.11
N GLY A 32 -8.37 7.87 0.83
CA GLY A 32 -7.17 7.88 0.00
C GLY A 32 -6.96 9.28 -0.59
N THR A 33 -5.76 9.50 -1.10
CA THR A 33 -5.30 10.80 -1.58
C THR A 33 -4.43 10.62 -2.82
N CYS A 34 -4.20 11.72 -3.54
CA CYS A 34 -3.35 11.75 -4.72
C CYS A 34 -2.43 12.97 -4.66
N TYR A 35 -1.15 12.76 -4.93
CA TYR A 35 -0.11 13.81 -4.92
C TYR A 35 0.55 13.93 -6.29
N PRO A 36 0.74 15.14 -6.83
CA PRO A 36 1.59 15.33 -8.00
C PRO A 36 3.06 15.12 -7.63
N CYS A 37 3.77 14.27 -8.38
CA CYS A 37 5.20 14.03 -8.19
C CYS A 37 6.03 15.33 -8.33
N ALA A 38 5.61 16.26 -9.19
CA ALA A 38 6.25 17.55 -9.39
C ALA A 38 6.42 18.37 -8.10
N LYS A 39 5.59 18.12 -7.08
CA LYS A 39 5.73 18.78 -5.77
C LYS A 39 7.01 18.39 -5.03
N TYR A 40 7.52 17.17 -5.28
CA TYR A 40 8.65 16.58 -4.56
C TYR A 40 9.88 16.33 -5.46
N PHE A 41 9.67 16.10 -6.76
CA PHE A 41 10.72 15.79 -7.73
C PHE A 41 10.69 16.78 -8.89
N LYS A 42 11.02 18.05 -8.59
CA LYS A 42 11.13 19.11 -9.60
C LYS A 42 12.20 18.74 -10.63
N ASP A 43 11.94 19.06 -11.89
CA ASP A 43 12.90 18.97 -13.00
C ASP A 43 13.45 17.56 -13.30
N THR A 44 12.69 16.51 -12.95
CA THR A 44 12.98 15.13 -13.36
C THR A 44 11.86 14.58 -14.24
N ILE A 45 12.15 13.62 -15.13
CA ILE A 45 11.14 12.89 -15.92
C ILE A 45 10.06 12.27 -14.99
N GLY A 46 10.46 11.90 -13.76
CA GLY A 46 9.56 11.38 -12.72
C GLY A 46 8.56 12.40 -12.14
N GLY A 47 8.72 13.70 -12.42
CA GLY A 47 7.84 14.77 -11.95
C GLY A 47 6.48 14.83 -12.64
N LEU A 48 6.32 14.19 -13.81
CA LEU A 48 5.09 14.25 -14.62
C LEU A 48 3.95 13.35 -14.11
N GLY A 49 4.22 12.47 -13.15
CA GLY A 49 3.24 11.52 -12.63
C GLY A 49 2.51 11.98 -11.35
N THR A 50 1.56 11.17 -10.92
CA THR A 50 0.95 11.25 -9.59
C THR A 50 1.30 10.03 -8.75
N VAL A 51 1.17 10.17 -7.43
CA VAL A 51 1.24 9.08 -6.46
C VAL A 51 -0.09 9.03 -5.73
N GLU A 52 -0.76 7.90 -5.80
CA GLU A 52 -1.93 7.64 -4.95
C GLU A 52 -1.48 7.05 -3.62
N ALA A 53 -2.25 7.27 -2.55
CA ALA A 53 -1.89 6.79 -1.23
C ALA A 53 -3.11 6.54 -0.34
N LEU A 54 -3.00 5.54 0.54
CA LEU A 54 -3.94 5.32 1.64
C LEU A 54 -3.58 6.26 2.79
N CYS A 55 -4.57 6.86 3.45
CA CYS A 55 -4.36 7.80 4.55
C CYS A 55 -4.52 7.10 5.91
N PRO A 56 -3.43 6.87 6.66
CA PRO A 56 -3.53 6.40 8.03
C PRO A 56 -4.18 7.44 8.94
N MET A 57 -4.81 6.99 10.02
CA MET A 57 -5.47 7.88 10.99
C MET A 57 -4.51 8.89 11.64
N ASP A 58 -3.25 8.51 11.83
CA ASP A 58 -2.18 9.31 12.43
C ASP A 58 -1.35 10.09 11.39
N ARG A 59 -1.84 10.22 10.14
CA ARG A 59 -1.19 11.03 9.11
C ARG A 59 -0.96 12.47 9.60
N GLY A 60 0.18 13.05 9.24
CA GLY A 60 0.55 14.39 9.67
C GLY A 60 1.81 14.90 8.99
N SER A 61 2.39 15.98 9.54
CA SER A 61 3.62 16.57 8.99
C SER A 61 4.83 15.63 9.03
N THR A 62 4.87 14.72 10.00
CA THR A 62 5.96 13.77 10.23
C THR A 62 5.62 12.32 9.86
N ILE A 63 4.33 12.00 9.74
CA ILE A 63 3.83 10.65 9.43
C ILE A 63 3.22 10.69 8.03
N PRO A 64 3.91 10.12 7.02
CA PRO A 64 3.43 10.15 5.65
C PRO A 64 2.28 9.16 5.43
N ASP A 65 1.52 9.37 4.38
CA ASP A 65 0.55 8.40 3.89
C ASP A 65 1.25 7.12 3.37
N ILE A 66 0.48 6.06 3.11
CA ILE A 66 1.01 4.79 2.56
C ILE A 66 0.82 4.83 1.05
N SER A 67 1.91 5.04 0.32
CA SER A 67 1.85 5.16 -1.14
C SER A 67 1.45 3.87 -1.83
N ASP A 68 0.84 4.00 -3.01
CA ASP A 68 0.61 2.91 -3.96
C ASP A 68 1.88 2.08 -4.21
N ARG A 69 3.03 2.74 -4.36
CA ARG A 69 4.35 2.10 -4.52
C ARG A 69 4.71 1.23 -3.31
N GLU A 70 4.50 1.72 -2.09
CA GLU A 70 4.73 0.93 -0.87
C GLU A 70 3.77 -0.27 -0.80
N MET A 71 2.47 -0.05 -1.08
CA MET A 71 1.49 -1.13 -1.15
C MET A 71 1.91 -2.21 -2.16
N ASN A 72 2.36 -1.81 -3.35
CA ASN A 72 2.81 -2.73 -4.39
C ASN A 72 4.05 -3.54 -3.98
N ILE A 73 5.00 -2.93 -3.27
CA ILE A 73 6.17 -3.65 -2.74
C ILE A 73 5.73 -4.68 -1.70
N ILE A 74 4.85 -4.29 -0.78
CA ILE A 74 4.33 -5.17 0.28
C ILE A 74 3.54 -6.34 -0.33
N LEU A 75 2.62 -6.08 -1.25
CA LEU A 75 1.85 -7.12 -1.95
C LEU A 75 2.77 -8.08 -2.72
N LYS A 76 3.82 -7.57 -3.38
CA LYS A 76 4.84 -8.42 -4.03
C LYS A 76 5.59 -9.31 -3.02
N GLN A 77 5.87 -8.82 -1.82
CA GLN A 77 6.49 -9.63 -0.76
C GLN A 77 5.55 -10.71 -0.24
N ILE A 78 4.28 -10.39 0.00
CA ILE A 78 3.26 -11.38 0.38
C ILE A 78 3.12 -12.43 -0.72
N CYS A 79 3.06 -12.00 -1.97
CA CYS A 79 2.98 -12.88 -3.13
C CYS A 79 4.16 -13.86 -3.22
N ARG A 80 5.40 -13.39 -2.98
CA ARG A 80 6.60 -14.23 -3.00
C ARG A 80 6.62 -15.25 -1.86
N SER A 81 6.16 -14.85 -0.68
CA SER A 81 6.20 -15.70 0.52
C SER A 81 5.02 -16.68 0.61
N LYS A 82 3.81 -16.23 0.26
CA LYS A 82 2.55 -16.96 0.46
C LYS A 82 1.86 -17.40 -0.84
N GLY A 83 2.34 -16.97 -2.00
CA GLY A 83 1.74 -17.30 -3.30
C GLY A 83 0.71 -16.26 -3.76
N HIS A 84 0.03 -16.54 -4.88
CA HIS A 84 -0.69 -15.54 -5.67
C HIS A 84 -2.17 -15.35 -5.30
N ARG A 85 -2.70 -16.08 -4.32
CA ARG A 85 -4.13 -16.02 -3.94
C ARG A 85 -4.41 -14.86 -2.98
N ILE A 86 -4.18 -13.64 -3.47
CA ILE A 86 -4.36 -12.41 -2.70
C ILE A 86 -5.46 -11.59 -3.37
N THR A 87 -6.50 -11.25 -2.62
CA THR A 87 -7.57 -10.36 -3.07
C THR A 87 -7.55 -9.10 -2.21
N VAL A 88 -7.52 -7.94 -2.87
CA VAL A 88 -7.45 -6.64 -2.21
C VAL A 88 -8.72 -5.85 -2.53
N PHE A 89 -9.42 -5.40 -1.49
CA PHE A 89 -10.58 -4.53 -1.58
C PHE A 89 -10.22 -3.17 -0.96
N LEU A 90 -10.33 -2.11 -1.76
CA LEU A 90 -10.05 -0.74 -1.35
C LEU A 90 -11.33 0.10 -1.49
N ASP A 91 -12.02 0.33 -0.38
CA ASP A 91 -13.14 1.25 -0.27
C ASP A 91 -12.62 2.65 0.11
N CYS A 92 -11.89 3.25 -0.83
CA CYS A 92 -11.33 4.59 -0.71
C CYS A 92 -11.12 5.23 -2.09
N CYS A 93 -11.19 6.56 -2.14
CA CYS A 93 -10.83 7.32 -3.34
C CYS A 93 -9.32 7.21 -3.63
N HIS A 94 -8.91 7.41 -4.89
CA HIS A 94 -7.49 7.36 -5.31
C HIS A 94 -6.81 6.04 -4.91
N SER A 95 -7.34 4.93 -5.41
CA SER A 95 -6.89 3.57 -5.09
C SER A 95 -6.60 2.73 -6.33
N ALA A 96 -6.67 3.32 -7.52
CA ALA A 96 -6.54 2.63 -8.80
C ALA A 96 -5.13 2.09 -9.03
N SER A 97 -4.09 2.76 -8.51
CA SER A 97 -2.70 2.32 -8.68
C SER A 97 -2.16 1.47 -7.52
N ALA A 98 -2.92 1.31 -6.43
CA ALA A 98 -2.47 0.64 -5.21
C ALA A 98 -2.14 -0.85 -5.38
N THR A 99 -2.55 -1.48 -6.50
CA THR A 99 -2.27 -2.88 -6.84
C THR A 99 -1.50 -3.06 -8.15
N ARG A 100 -0.90 -2.00 -8.72
CA ARG A 100 -0.16 -2.04 -10.01
C ARG A 100 1.36 -2.22 -9.89
#